data_AF-A0A7W9UPP4-F1
#
_entry.id   AF-A0A7W9UPP4-F1
#
_cell.length_a   1.000
_cell.length_b   1.000
_cell.length_c   1.000
_cell.angle_alpha   90.00
_cell.angle_beta   90.00
_cell.angle_gamma   90.00
#
_symmetry.space_group_name_H-M   'P 1'
#
loop_
_entity.id
_entity.type
_entity.pdbx_description
1 polymer ?
#
loop_
_entity_poly.entity_id
_entity_poly.type
_entity_poly.pdbx_seq_one_letter_code
_entity_poly.pdbx_strand_id
1 'polypeptide(L)'
;MSLYDLRYPHAELAQAAREGRRPVPTKTLRRIISWQSTVLHCRKGSFSAEIATAEGRARLRGRLEAQRARGLHRAGHALDDVDIPPIRHRHGELWHAW
;
A
#
# COMPACT_ATOMS: atom_id res chain seq x y z
N MET A 1 -25.59 2.08 -7.06
CA MET A 1 -24.40 2.10 -7.94
C MET A 1 -24.40 0.82 -8.77
N SER A 2 -24.45 0.91 -10.10
CA SER A 2 -24.44 -0.27 -10.98
C SER A 2 -23.02 -0.53 -11.45
N LEU A 3 -22.52 -1.75 -11.29
CA LEU A 3 -21.22 -2.16 -11.82
C LEU A 3 -21.42 -2.79 -13.19
N TYR A 4 -20.50 -2.51 -14.11
CA TYR A 4 -20.51 -3.02 -15.48
C TYR A 4 -19.34 -3.96 -15.66
N ASP A 5 -19.55 -5.02 -16.43
CA ASP A 5 -18.49 -5.94 -16.79
C ASP A 5 -17.49 -5.21 -17.69
N LEU A 6 -16.20 -5.43 -17.44
CA LEU A 6 -15.13 -4.87 -18.26
C LEU A 6 -14.97 -5.64 -19.57
N ARG A 7 -15.61 -6.82 -19.69
CA ARG A 7 -15.61 -7.63 -20.91
C ARG A 7 -16.92 -7.44 -21.65
N TYR A 8 -16.81 -7.03 -22.91
CA TYR A 8 -17.94 -7.06 -23.83
C TYR A 8 -18.21 -8.50 -24.27
N PRO A 9 -19.47 -8.97 -24.22
CA PRO A 9 -19.83 -10.24 -24.82
C PRO A 9 -19.53 -10.24 -26.32
N HIS A 10 -19.06 -11.37 -26.85
CA HIS A 10 -18.73 -11.49 -28.28
C HIS A 10 -19.92 -11.14 -29.19
N ALA A 11 -21.14 -11.53 -28.80
CA ALA A 11 -22.37 -11.22 -29.53
C ALA A 11 -22.62 -9.71 -29.64
N GLU A 12 -22.37 -8.95 -28.57
CA GLU A 12 -22.55 -7.49 -28.56
C GLU A 12 -21.50 -6.77 -29.40
N LEU A 13 -20.25 -7.26 -29.37
CA LEU A 13 -19.20 -6.74 -30.25
C LEU A 13 -19.53 -6.97 -31.73
N ALA A 14 -19.98 -8.19 -32.08
CA ALA A 14 -20.34 -8.53 -33.45
C ALA A 14 -21.56 -7.72 -33.94
N GLN A 15 -22.57 -7.54 -33.09
CA GLN A 15 -23.75 -6.75 -33.44
C GLN A 15 -23.42 -5.27 -33.60
N ALA A 16 -22.66 -4.70 -32.66
CA ALA A 16 -22.25 -3.30 -32.72
C ALA A 16 -21.41 -2.99 -33.97
N ALA A 17 -20.53 -3.93 -34.38
CA ALA A 17 -19.74 -3.81 -35.60
C ALA A 17 -20.62 -3.81 -36.86
N ARG A 18 -21.64 -4.68 -36.94
CA ARG A 18 -22.60 -4.68 -38.07
C ARG A 18 -23.43 -3.41 -38.15
N GLU A 19 -23.79 -2.86 -37.00
CA GLU A 19 -24.64 -1.67 -36.89
C GLU A 19 -23.85 -0.36 -36.92
N GLY A 20 -22.51 -0.40 -37.04
CA GLY A 20 -21.66 0.78 -37.06
C GLY A 20 -21.72 1.62 -35.77
N ARG A 21 -22.14 1.00 -34.66
CA ARG A 21 -22.33 1.66 -33.36
C ARG A 21 -21.28 1.23 -32.35
N ARG A 22 -21.19 1.98 -31.25
CA ARG A 22 -20.35 1.59 -30.10
C ARG A 22 -21.02 0.42 -29.33
N PRO A 23 -20.25 -0.59 -28.88
CA PRO A 23 -20.79 -1.66 -28.05
C PRO A 23 -21.20 -1.16 -26.66
N VAL A 24 -22.33 -1.67 -26.17
CA VAL A 24 -22.91 -1.31 -24.87
C VAL A 24 -22.38 -2.27 -23.79
N PRO A 25 -21.82 -1.76 -22.68
CA PRO A 25 -21.28 -2.60 -21.62
C PRO A 25 -22.40 -3.34 -20.87
N THR A 26 -22.17 -4.61 -20.55
CA THR A 26 -23.14 -5.44 -19.82
C THR A 26 -23.14 -5.08 -18.34
N LYS A 27 -24.32 -4.87 -17.74
CA LYS A 27 -24.45 -4.67 -16.30
C LYS A 27 -24.08 -5.96 -15.56
N THR A 28 -23.13 -5.88 -14.64
CA THR A 28 -22.80 -6.98 -13.74
C THR A 28 -23.91 -7.14 -12.72
N LEU A 29 -24.80 -8.12 -12.94
CA LEU A 29 -25.88 -8.47 -12.00
C LEU A 29 -25.37 -9.27 -10.78
N ARG A 30 -24.11 -9.74 -10.80
CA ARG A 30 -23.52 -10.45 -9.67
C ARG A 30 -23.29 -9.46 -8.53
N ARG A 31 -24.07 -9.61 -7.45
CA ARG A 31 -23.81 -9.02 -6.14
C ARG A 31 -22.36 -9.34 -5.77
N ILE A 32 -21.51 -8.32 -5.82
CA ILE A 32 -20.06 -8.49 -5.69
C ILE A 32 -19.72 -8.89 -4.26
N ILE A 33 -19.48 -10.19 -4.05
CA ILE A 33 -19.00 -10.75 -2.79
C ILE A 33 -17.57 -10.24 -2.47
N SER A 34 -16.82 -9.74 -3.47
CA SER A 34 -15.47 -9.21 -3.24
C SER A 34 -15.42 -7.89 -2.46
N TRP A 35 -16.51 -7.10 -2.46
CA TRP A 35 -16.56 -5.93 -1.58
C TRP A 35 -16.70 -6.35 -0.12
N GLN A 36 -17.47 -7.41 0.14
CA GLN A 36 -17.57 -7.98 1.48
C GLN A 36 -16.25 -8.59 1.94
N SER A 37 -15.50 -9.29 1.08
CA SER A 37 -14.18 -9.83 1.47
C SER A 37 -13.17 -8.72 1.80
N THR A 38 -13.17 -7.63 1.02
CA THR A 38 -12.31 -6.46 1.28
C THR A 38 -12.69 -5.78 2.60
N VAL A 39 -13.99 -5.56 2.84
CA VAL A 39 -14.49 -4.98 4.10
C VAL A 39 -14.20 -5.88 5.31
N LEU A 40 -14.34 -7.20 5.15
CA LEU A 40 -14.05 -8.19 6.20
C LEU A 40 -12.54 -8.26 6.51
N HIS A 41 -11.67 -8.16 5.50
CA HIS A 41 -10.22 -8.05 5.71
C HIS A 41 -9.83 -6.75 6.40
N CYS A 42 -10.49 -5.62 6.10
CA CYS A 42 -10.22 -4.36 6.80
C CYS A 42 -10.66 -4.39 8.27
N ARG A 43 -11.66 -5.20 8.65
CA ARG A 43 -12.22 -5.24 10.01
C ARG A 43 -11.33 -5.96 11.04
N LYS A 44 -10.43 -6.84 10.61
CA LYS A 44 -9.47 -7.54 11.50
C LYS A 44 -8.10 -6.85 11.59
N GLY A 45 -7.99 -5.64 11.05
CA GLY A 45 -6.70 -5.00 10.76
C GLY A 45 -6.38 -5.25 9.30
N SER A 46 -6.32 -4.18 8.49
CA SER A 46 -5.84 -4.32 7.13
C SER A 46 -4.34 -4.61 7.19
N PHE A 47 -3.86 -5.47 6.28
CA PHE A 47 -2.42 -5.69 6.07
C PHE A 47 -1.65 -4.36 5.95
N SER A 48 -2.28 -3.34 5.34
CA SER A 48 -1.75 -1.98 5.27
C SER A 48 -1.58 -1.30 6.65
N ALA A 49 -2.51 -1.51 7.59
CA ALA A 49 -2.42 -0.95 8.94
C ALA A 49 -1.30 -1.61 9.75
N GLU A 50 -1.09 -2.92 9.58
CA GLU A 50 0.01 -3.63 10.23
C GLU A 50 1.37 -3.15 9.71
N ILE A 51 1.52 -3.02 8.38
CA ILE A 51 2.73 -2.47 7.75
C ILE A 51 2.99 -1.04 8.22
N ALA A 52 1.97 -0.15 8.17
CA ALA A 52 2.12 1.23 8.60
C ALA A 52 2.53 1.33 10.08
N THR A 53 2.00 0.44 10.93
CA THR A 53 2.36 0.37 12.35
C THR A 53 3.80 -0.13 12.54
N ALA A 54 4.20 -1.18 11.83
CA ALA A 54 5.55 -1.72 11.88
C ALA A 54 6.59 -0.69 11.41
N GLU A 55 6.30 -0.01 10.29
CA GLU A 55 7.13 1.05 9.74
C GLU A 55 7.24 2.24 10.72
N GLY A 56 6.13 2.64 11.35
CA GLY A 56 6.12 3.67 12.38
C GLY A 56 7.01 3.32 13.58
N ARG A 57 7.00 2.07 14.03
CA ARG A 57 7.89 1.59 15.11
C ARG A 57 9.36 1.59 14.69
N ALA A 58 9.67 1.15 13.46
CA ALA A 58 11.03 1.15 12.94
C ALA A 58 11.62 2.57 12.88
N ARG A 59 10.83 3.54 12.37
CA ARG A 59 11.22 4.96 12.36
C ARG A 59 11.44 5.52 13.77
N LEU A 60 10.57 5.16 14.73
CA LEU A 60 10.72 5.61 16.11
C LEU A 60 12.02 5.08 16.74
N ARG A 61 12.33 3.79 16.54
CA ARG A 61 13.58 3.18 17.01
C ARG A 61 14.80 3.89 16.45
N GLY A 62 14.87 4.08 15.13
CA GLY A 62 15.98 4.80 14.50
C GLY A 62 16.13 6.26 15.00
N ARG A 63 15.02 6.96 15.27
CA ARG A 63 15.07 8.31 15.88
C ARG A 63 15.65 8.30 17.28
N LEU A 64 15.28 7.32 18.11
CA LEU A 64 15.78 7.18 19.47
C LEU A 64 17.27 6.81 19.49
N GLU A 65 17.70 5.91 18.61
CA GLU A 65 19.10 5.53 18.45
C GLU A 65 19.96 6.72 18.01
N ALA A 66 19.50 7.47 17.00
CA ALA A 66 20.20 8.67 16.56
C ALA A 66 20.26 9.76 17.66
N GLN A 67 19.20 9.91 18.47
CA GLN A 67 19.19 10.83 19.61
C GLN A 67 20.19 10.39 20.68
N ARG A 68 20.27 9.09 20.97
CA ARG A 68 21.23 8.51 21.91
C ARG A 68 22.67 8.73 21.45
N ALA A 69 22.96 8.46 20.18
CA ALA A 69 24.28 8.68 19.59
C ALA A 69 24.72 10.15 19.69
N ARG A 70 23.81 11.08 19.36
CA ARG A 70 24.06 12.53 19.53
C ARG A 70 24.32 12.92 20.99
N GLY A 71 23.61 12.29 21.94
CA GLY A 71 23.83 12.49 23.36
C GLY A 71 25.23 12.04 23.80
N LEU A 72 25.65 10.85 23.39
CA LEU A 72 26.97 10.29 23.67
C LEU A 72 28.10 11.15 23.08
N HIS A 73 27.96 11.60 21.83
CA HIS A 73 28.90 12.51 21.21
C HIS A 73 29.06 13.83 21.97
N ARG A 74 27.93 14.44 22.39
CA ARG A 74 27.95 15.67 23.19
C ARG A 74 28.62 15.49 24.54
N ALA A 75 28.57 14.28 25.10
CA ALA A 75 29.28 13.92 26.32
C ALA A 75 30.76 13.55 26.11
N GLY A 76 31.27 13.66 24.87
CA GLY A 76 32.68 13.42 24.55
C GLY A 76 33.05 11.97 24.29
N HIS A 77 32.07 11.06 24.15
CA HIS A 77 32.35 9.66 23.81
C HIS A 77 32.65 9.50 22.31
N ALA A 78 33.60 8.63 21.98
CA ALA A 78 33.88 8.20 20.62
C ALA A 78 32.67 7.45 20.04
N LEU A 79 32.37 7.71 18.76
CA LEU A 79 31.24 7.12 18.03
C LEU A 79 31.69 6.22 16.87
N ASP A 80 32.93 5.76 16.87
CA ASP A 80 33.56 5.11 15.71
C ASP A 80 32.81 3.86 15.23
N ASP A 81 32.06 3.20 16.12
CA ASP A 81 31.24 2.01 15.82
C ASP A 81 29.73 2.28 15.71
N VAL A 82 29.29 3.56 15.79
CA VAL A 82 27.87 3.89 15.78
C VAL A 82 27.41 4.24 14.37
N ASP A 83 26.84 3.24 13.69
CA ASP A 83 26.22 3.43 12.39
C ASP A 83 24.86 4.15 12.56
N ILE A 84 24.79 5.42 12.14
CA ILE A 84 23.57 6.24 12.26
C ILE A 84 22.86 6.26 10.91
N PRO A 85 21.75 5.50 10.75
CA PRO A 85 21.03 5.50 9.48
C PRO A 85 20.38 6.88 9.22
N PRO A 86 20.27 7.29 7.95
CA PRO A 86 19.68 8.57 7.59
C PRO A 86 18.20 8.63 8.00
N ILE A 87 17.88 9.54 8.93
CA ILE A 87 16.55 9.69 9.57
C ILE A 87 15.44 10.06 8.55
N ARG A 88 15.81 10.60 7.37
CA ARG A 88 14.88 10.97 6.29
C ARG A 88 15.39 10.47 4.95
N HIS A 89 15.24 9.17 4.70
CA HIS A 89 15.48 8.62 3.37
C HIS A 89 14.20 8.68 2.53
N ARG A 90 14.27 9.17 1.29
CA ARG A 90 13.12 9.17 0.36
C ARG A 90 12.54 7.77 0.13
N HIS A 91 13.35 6.73 0.37
CA HIS A 91 12.97 5.31 0.27
C HIS A 91 13.09 4.61 1.63
N GLY A 92 12.54 5.19 2.70
CA GLY A 92 12.60 4.60 4.05
C GLY A 92 12.04 3.17 4.13
N GLU A 93 11.07 2.85 3.27
CA GLU A 93 10.50 1.50 3.17
C GLU A 93 11.54 0.44 2.76
N LEU A 94 12.48 0.77 1.87
CA LEU A 94 13.54 -0.17 1.45
C LEU A 94 14.57 -0.44 2.56
N TRP A 95 14.77 0.53 3.46
CA TRP A 95 15.73 0.39 4.56
C TRP A 95 15.16 -0.40 5.74
N HIS A 96 13.84 -0.44 5.90
CA HIS A 96 13.14 -1.17 6.97
C HIS A 96 12.58 -2.52 6.54
N ALA A 97 12.90 -2.98 5.32
CA ALA A 97 12.39 -4.24 4.74
C ALA A 97 13.23 -5.49 5.07
N TRP A 98 14.25 -5.37 5.93
CA TRP A 98 15.13 -6.47 6.36
C TRP A 98 15.04 -6.72 7.85
#